data_AF-A0A9D0ZWY2-F1
#
_entry.id   AF-A0A9D0ZWY2-F1
#
_cell.length_a   1.000
_cell.length_b   1.000
_cell.length_c   1.000
_cell.angle_alpha   90.00
_cell.angle_beta   90.00
_cell.angle_gamma   90.00
#
_symmetry.space_group_name_H-M   'P 1'
#
loop_
_entity.id
_entity.type
_entity.pdbx_description
1 polymer ?
#
loop_
_entity_poly.entity_id
_entity_poly.type
_entity_poly.pdbx_seq_one_letter_code
_entity_poly.pdbx_strand_id
1 'polypeptide(L)'
;MQKRIVCKKSIFIICCLVLFFSQIESWCVDPGVSDVHAAASENGWRSIGKGRYYYVNGKPAKGLKKIGGYTYYFSKTGVMQKNKWVQFGSYKRYFGSNGRMVKNKRIGLRSINKQGLYKTGMREQAEKMAKKWVDQALKQKKSTTTNLRACYNYLKNCRYTGTTLAFPSAATRYNGWDARYAKDFFSRRSGNCFSYSCGFAFMAKELGYKPKVVVGKAENENGEMNVHAWVEIDGRVYDPEREYSVYHKGVFYGRSYGGMKLRYVKEYSITL
;
A
#
# COMPACT_ATOMS: atom_id res chain seq x y z
N MET A 1 -59.65 9.13 12.18
CA MET A 1 -59.61 9.29 13.64
C MET A 1 -60.66 8.37 14.25
N GLN A 2 -60.22 7.45 15.13
CA GLN A 2 -60.91 6.88 16.31
C GLN A 2 -62.38 6.37 16.18
N LYS A 3 -62.79 5.19 16.67
CA LYS A 3 -62.29 4.33 17.76
C LYS A 3 -63.04 2.99 17.78
N ARG A 4 -62.29 1.92 18.12
CA ARG A 4 -62.60 0.78 19.04
C ARG A 4 -63.71 -0.21 18.59
N ILE A 5 -63.68 -1.50 18.90
CA ILE A 5 -63.39 -2.21 20.16
C ILE A 5 -62.85 -3.63 19.87
N VAL A 6 -62.02 -4.14 20.79
CA VAL A 6 -61.40 -5.48 20.82
C VAL A 6 -62.19 -6.40 21.78
N CYS A 7 -62.21 -7.72 21.51
CA CYS A 7 -61.79 -8.81 22.43
C CYS A 7 -62.74 -10.04 22.56
N LYS A 8 -62.17 -11.25 22.32
CA LYS A 8 -62.15 -12.52 23.12
C LYS A 8 -62.20 -13.75 22.17
N LYS A 9 -61.13 -14.58 22.07
CA LYS A 9 -60.72 -15.76 22.89
C LYS A 9 -61.82 -16.85 22.95
N SER A 10 -61.65 -18.16 22.76
CA SER A 10 -60.56 -19.13 22.45
C SER A 10 -61.21 -20.54 22.37
N ILE A 11 -60.46 -21.61 21.95
CA ILE A 11 -60.60 -23.06 22.31
C ILE A 11 -61.69 -23.88 21.54
N PHE A 12 -61.61 -25.16 21.10
CA PHE A 12 -60.62 -26.28 20.95
C PHE A 12 -61.29 -27.45 20.13
N ILE A 13 -60.46 -28.31 19.49
CA ILE A 13 -60.55 -29.78 19.20
C ILE A 13 -61.72 -30.40 18.36
N ILE A 14 -61.33 -31.37 17.50
CA ILE A 14 -61.88 -32.74 17.22
C ILE A 14 -61.96 -32.97 15.69
N CYS A 15 -60.98 -33.63 15.03
CA CYS A 15 -60.74 -35.08 14.86
C CYS A 15 -61.70 -35.81 13.90
N CYS A 16 -61.12 -36.65 13.03
CA CYS A 16 -61.67 -37.70 12.15
C CYS A 16 -62.27 -37.26 10.80
N LEU A 17 -61.52 -37.39 9.69
CA LEU A 17 -61.35 -38.62 8.86
C LEU A 17 -62.63 -39.06 8.15
N VAL A 18 -62.80 -38.63 6.89
CA VAL A 18 -63.17 -39.49 5.74
C VAL A 18 -62.71 -38.78 4.48
N LEU A 19 -61.72 -39.30 3.75
CA LEU A 19 -61.50 -38.91 2.35
C LEU A 19 -61.40 -40.14 1.45
N PHE A 20 -62.43 -40.19 0.62
CA PHE A 20 -62.64 -40.90 -0.62
C PHE A 20 -61.38 -41.25 -1.43
N PHE A 21 -61.40 -42.49 -1.92
CA PHE A 21 -60.66 -42.95 -3.09
C PHE A 21 -60.97 -42.09 -4.31
N SER A 22 -59.93 -41.61 -5.00
CA SER A 22 -59.98 -41.42 -6.46
C SER A 22 -58.60 -41.73 -7.06
N GLN A 23 -58.64 -42.53 -8.13
CA GLN A 23 -57.51 -42.96 -8.94
C GLN A 23 -56.88 -41.81 -9.74
N ILE A 24 -55.60 -42.01 -10.02
CA ILE A 24 -54.63 -41.13 -10.68
C ILE A 24 -54.78 -41.20 -12.21
N GLU A 25 -54.65 -40.05 -12.89
CA GLU A 25 -53.93 -39.90 -14.17
C GLU A 25 -53.14 -38.58 -14.11
N SER A 26 -51.83 -38.64 -13.86
CA SER A 26 -50.75 -38.56 -14.85
C SER A 26 -50.75 -37.29 -15.70
N TRP A 27 -50.04 -36.26 -15.21
CA TRP A 27 -49.47 -35.20 -16.04
C TRP A 27 -47.96 -35.18 -15.80
N CYS A 28 -47.19 -35.51 -16.84
CA CYS A 28 -45.73 -35.39 -16.85
C CYS A 28 -45.37 -33.90 -16.82
N VAL A 29 -44.77 -33.46 -15.71
CA VAL A 29 -44.06 -32.17 -15.64
C VAL A 29 -42.68 -32.41 -16.25
N ASP A 30 -42.36 -31.76 -17.37
CA ASP A 30 -41.01 -31.72 -17.91
C ASP A 30 -40.05 -31.11 -16.86
N PRO A 31 -39.04 -31.85 -16.35
CA PRO A 31 -37.99 -31.27 -15.52
C PRO A 31 -36.94 -30.66 -16.45
N GLY A 32 -37.27 -29.50 -17.05
CA GLY A 32 -36.52 -29.05 -18.22
C GLY A 32 -36.51 -27.57 -18.53
N VAL A 33 -36.84 -26.68 -17.59
CA VAL A 33 -36.49 -25.26 -17.72
C VAL A 33 -35.96 -24.76 -16.39
N SER A 34 -34.69 -25.04 -16.12
CA SER A 34 -33.96 -24.21 -15.18
C SER A 34 -33.93 -22.81 -15.78
N ASP A 35 -34.63 -21.88 -15.14
CA ASP A 35 -34.38 -20.45 -15.32
C ASP A 35 -32.89 -20.22 -15.08
N VAL A 36 -32.13 -20.13 -16.16
CA VAL A 36 -30.77 -19.60 -16.15
C VAL A 36 -30.90 -18.11 -15.87
N HIS A 37 -31.16 -17.78 -14.61
CA HIS A 37 -30.66 -16.55 -14.02
C HIS A 37 -29.14 -16.66 -14.11
N ALA A 38 -28.60 -16.24 -15.24
CA ALA A 38 -27.16 -16.13 -15.46
C ALA A 38 -26.62 -15.36 -14.27
N ALA A 39 -25.90 -16.06 -13.38
CA ALA A 39 -25.19 -15.45 -12.29
C ALA A 39 -24.31 -14.37 -12.90
N ALA A 40 -24.70 -13.11 -12.75
CA ALA A 40 -23.99 -11.99 -13.31
C ALA A 40 -22.55 -12.12 -12.84
N SER A 41 -21.63 -12.41 -13.77
CA SER A 41 -20.21 -12.67 -13.49
C SER A 41 -19.74 -11.79 -12.35
N GLU A 42 -19.26 -12.41 -11.26
CA GLU A 42 -18.73 -11.69 -10.10
C GLU A 42 -17.61 -10.71 -10.50
N ASN A 43 -17.02 -10.93 -11.69
CA ASN A 43 -16.01 -10.10 -12.31
C ASN A 43 -16.62 -9.18 -13.37
N GLY A 44 -16.22 -7.91 -13.38
CA GLY A 44 -16.60 -7.01 -14.47
C GLY A 44 -16.76 -5.55 -14.09
N TRP A 45 -17.05 -4.75 -15.11
CA TRP A 45 -17.31 -3.32 -14.96
C TRP A 45 -18.70 -3.10 -14.38
N ARG A 46 -18.80 -2.23 -13.36
CA ARG A 46 -20.07 -1.81 -12.78
C ARG A 46 -20.10 -0.30 -12.63
N SER A 47 -21.25 0.31 -12.90
CA SER A 47 -21.50 1.72 -12.64
C SER A 47 -22.43 1.81 -11.44
N ILE A 48 -22.00 2.47 -10.36
CA ILE A 48 -22.78 2.63 -9.14
C ILE A 48 -22.78 4.12 -8.82
N GLY A 49 -23.95 4.76 -8.93
CA GLY A 49 -24.09 6.21 -8.92
C GLY A 49 -23.20 6.88 -10.00
N LYS A 50 -22.43 7.90 -9.61
CA LYS A 50 -21.47 8.58 -10.50
C LYS A 50 -20.13 7.85 -10.66
N GLY A 51 -19.94 6.75 -9.91
CA GLY A 51 -18.67 6.00 -9.88
C GLY A 51 -18.66 4.83 -10.85
N ARG A 52 -17.49 4.56 -11.44
CA ARG A 52 -17.23 3.36 -12.23
C ARG A 52 -16.25 2.46 -11.48
N TYR A 53 -16.56 1.17 -11.40
CA TYR A 53 -15.84 0.17 -10.63
C TYR A 53 -15.51 -1.02 -11.51
N TYR A 54 -14.51 -1.78 -11.12
CA TYR A 54 -14.26 -3.10 -11.69
C TYR A 54 -14.22 -4.10 -10.54
N TYR A 55 -15.05 -5.14 -10.61
CA TYR A 55 -15.13 -6.17 -9.58
C TYR A 55 -14.26 -7.36 -9.96
N VAL A 56 -13.59 -7.94 -8.96
CA VAL A 56 -12.83 -9.19 -9.03
C VAL A 56 -13.22 -10.03 -7.82
N ASN A 57 -13.80 -11.21 -8.06
CA ASN A 57 -14.32 -12.16 -7.07
C ASN A 57 -15.22 -11.45 -6.05
N GLY A 58 -16.23 -10.73 -6.55
CA GLY A 58 -17.21 -10.00 -5.74
C GLY A 58 -16.68 -8.74 -5.05
N LYS A 59 -15.38 -8.42 -5.17
CA LYS A 59 -14.75 -7.25 -4.49
C LYS A 59 -14.33 -6.17 -5.49
N PRO A 60 -14.49 -4.87 -5.16
CA PRO A 60 -14.04 -3.80 -6.04
C PRO A 60 -12.51 -3.75 -6.09
N ALA A 61 -11.98 -3.66 -7.30
CA ALA A 61 -10.57 -3.46 -7.59
C ALA A 61 -10.07 -2.14 -6.98
N LYS A 62 -8.85 -2.17 -6.46
CA LYS A 62 -8.17 -1.02 -5.86
C LYS A 62 -6.78 -0.87 -6.47
N GLY A 63 -6.27 0.37 -6.52
CA GLY A 63 -4.94 0.65 -7.05
C GLY A 63 -4.84 0.49 -8.56
N LEU A 64 -3.62 0.26 -9.05
CA LEU A 64 -3.35 0.03 -10.48
C LEU A 64 -3.80 -1.36 -10.89
N LYS A 65 -4.59 -1.46 -11.96
CA LYS A 65 -5.01 -2.74 -12.54
C LYS A 65 -4.91 -2.73 -14.05
N LYS A 66 -4.40 -3.81 -14.61
CA LYS A 66 -4.48 -4.11 -16.03
C LYS A 66 -5.77 -4.89 -16.26
N ILE A 67 -6.67 -4.35 -17.08
CA ILE A 67 -7.96 -4.96 -17.42
C ILE A 67 -8.02 -4.98 -18.94
N GLY A 68 -8.02 -6.17 -19.52
CA GLY A 68 -7.73 -6.36 -20.94
C GLY A 68 -6.35 -5.78 -21.32
N GLY A 69 -6.31 -5.00 -22.40
CA GLY A 69 -5.09 -4.35 -22.90
C GLY A 69 -4.68 -3.05 -22.18
N TYR A 70 -5.51 -2.52 -21.27
CA TYR A 70 -5.34 -1.17 -20.72
C TYR A 70 -5.07 -1.17 -19.22
N THR A 71 -4.38 -0.13 -18.75
CA THR A 71 -4.13 0.10 -17.32
C THR A 71 -5.07 1.16 -16.78
N TYR A 72 -5.69 0.87 -15.65
CA TYR A 72 -6.61 1.74 -14.91
C TYR A 72 -6.11 1.95 -13.49
N TYR A 73 -6.61 2.99 -12.83
CA TYR A 73 -6.37 3.19 -11.41
C TYR A 73 -7.67 3.43 -10.66
N PHE A 74 -7.85 2.68 -9.58
CA PHE A 74 -9.01 2.75 -8.71
C PHE A 74 -8.60 3.32 -7.34
N SER A 75 -9.45 4.17 -6.77
CA SER A 75 -9.24 4.75 -5.43
C SER A 75 -9.24 3.66 -4.34
N LYS A 76 -8.99 4.06 -3.10
CA LYS A 76 -9.10 3.16 -1.93
C LYS A 76 -10.51 2.58 -1.75
N THR A 77 -11.54 3.30 -2.21
CA THR A 77 -12.94 2.88 -2.22
C THR A 77 -13.34 2.13 -3.50
N GLY A 78 -12.42 1.96 -4.45
CA GLY A 78 -12.65 1.22 -5.69
C GLY A 78 -13.18 2.05 -6.87
N VAL A 79 -13.29 3.38 -6.72
CA VAL A 79 -13.76 4.26 -7.79
C VAL A 79 -12.66 4.49 -8.82
N MET A 80 -12.92 4.19 -10.09
CA MET A 80 -12.02 4.45 -11.22
C MET A 80 -11.71 5.95 -11.34
N GLN A 81 -10.43 6.29 -11.37
CA GLN A 81 -9.98 7.66 -11.60
C GLN A 81 -9.94 7.96 -13.11
N LYS A 82 -10.49 9.12 -13.50
CA LYS A 82 -10.50 9.64 -14.87
C LYS A 82 -10.21 11.14 -14.87
N ASN A 83 -9.68 11.66 -15.98
CA ASN A 83 -9.23 13.04 -16.15
C ASN A 83 -8.31 13.55 -15.02
N LYS A 84 -7.45 12.69 -14.49
CA LYS A 84 -6.76 12.96 -13.23
C LYS A 84 -5.30 12.53 -13.23
N TRP A 85 -4.46 13.41 -12.69
CA TRP A 85 -3.11 13.07 -12.29
C TRP A 85 -3.12 12.37 -10.93
N VAL A 86 -2.46 11.23 -10.85
CA VAL A 86 -2.33 10.44 -9.62
C VAL A 86 -0.85 10.30 -9.28
N GLN A 87 -0.50 10.60 -8.03
CA GLN A 87 0.86 10.53 -7.52
C GLN A 87 1.25 9.09 -7.15
N PHE A 88 2.40 8.64 -7.62
CA PHE A 88 3.04 7.36 -7.30
C PHE A 88 4.51 7.61 -6.98
N GLY A 89 4.87 7.62 -5.69
CA GLY A 89 6.23 7.96 -5.24
C GLY A 89 6.69 9.32 -5.80
N SER A 90 7.80 9.37 -6.53
CA SER A 90 8.37 10.56 -7.17
C SER A 90 7.86 10.82 -8.59
N TYR A 91 6.85 10.07 -9.05
CA TYR A 91 6.26 10.24 -10.37
C TYR A 91 4.76 10.49 -10.29
N LYS A 92 4.19 11.08 -11.33
CA LYS A 92 2.73 11.08 -11.56
C LYS A 92 2.40 10.24 -12.78
N ARG A 93 1.20 9.67 -12.78
CA ARG A 93 0.57 9.06 -13.96
C ARG A 93 -0.73 9.79 -14.23
N TYR A 94 -1.13 9.87 -15.49
CA TYR A 94 -2.39 10.50 -15.88
C TYR A 94 -3.38 9.46 -16.40
N PHE A 95 -4.63 9.55 -15.95
CA PHE A 95 -5.73 8.71 -16.42
C PHE A 95 -6.70 9.58 -17.20
N GLY A 96 -6.92 9.26 -18.47
CA GLY A 96 -7.76 10.04 -19.38
C GLY A 96 -9.25 9.95 -19.07
N SER A 97 -10.09 10.52 -19.94
CA SER A 97 -11.55 10.57 -19.77
C SER A 97 -12.20 9.20 -19.68
N ASN A 98 -11.66 8.22 -20.41
CA ASN A 98 -12.07 6.81 -20.38
C ASN A 98 -11.42 6.01 -19.24
N GLY A 99 -10.67 6.65 -18.34
CA GLY A 99 -9.97 6.01 -17.21
C GLY A 99 -8.70 5.25 -17.58
N ARG A 100 -8.33 5.19 -18.86
CA ARG A 100 -7.11 4.51 -19.31
C ARG A 100 -5.89 5.37 -18.98
N MET A 101 -4.82 4.73 -18.54
CA MET A 101 -3.53 5.36 -18.28
C MET A 101 -2.93 5.87 -19.59
N VAL A 102 -2.62 7.16 -19.64
CA VAL A 102 -1.98 7.79 -20.79
C VAL A 102 -0.48 7.50 -20.78
N LYS A 103 0.08 7.27 -21.97
CA LYS A 103 1.51 7.03 -22.24
C LYS A 103 1.95 7.88 -23.43
N ASN A 104 3.23 8.21 -23.49
CA ASN A 104 3.87 8.91 -24.61
C ASN A 104 3.09 10.14 -25.10
N LYS A 105 2.64 10.98 -24.18
CA LYS A 105 1.78 12.13 -24.50
C LYS A 105 2.04 13.28 -23.57
N ARG A 106 1.86 14.49 -24.08
CA ARG A 106 1.89 15.74 -23.30
C ARG A 106 0.48 16.08 -22.84
N ILE A 107 0.34 16.38 -21.55
CA ILE A 107 -0.91 16.79 -20.90
C ILE A 107 -0.66 18.16 -20.27
N GLY A 108 -1.14 19.22 -20.94
CA GLY A 108 -0.75 20.60 -20.61
C GLY A 108 0.75 20.82 -20.80
N LEU A 109 1.44 21.34 -19.78
CA LEU A 109 2.91 21.54 -19.81
C LEU A 109 3.72 20.28 -19.45
N ARG A 110 3.06 19.16 -19.13
CA ARG A 110 3.68 17.97 -18.55
C ARG A 110 3.79 16.84 -19.56
N SER A 111 5.01 16.39 -19.85
CA SER A 111 5.27 15.28 -20.79
C SER A 111 5.34 13.94 -20.07
N ILE A 112 4.56 12.97 -20.54
CA ILE A 112 4.52 11.60 -20.02
C ILE A 112 5.33 10.69 -20.94
N ASN A 113 6.24 9.89 -20.38
CA ASN A 113 7.09 8.98 -21.15
C ASN A 113 6.35 7.72 -21.66
N LYS A 114 7.07 6.85 -22.37
CA LYS A 114 6.54 5.58 -22.91
C LYS A 114 5.99 4.62 -21.85
N GLN A 115 6.44 4.72 -20.60
CA GLN A 115 5.93 3.93 -19.47
C GLN A 115 4.70 4.54 -18.79
N GLY A 116 4.28 5.75 -19.19
CA GLY A 116 3.17 6.44 -18.54
C GLY A 116 3.57 7.26 -17.30
N LEU A 117 4.86 7.56 -17.14
CA LEU A 117 5.41 8.28 -16.00
C LEU A 117 5.75 9.73 -16.34
N TYR A 118 5.36 10.63 -15.45
CA TYR A 118 5.79 12.02 -15.40
C TYR A 118 6.72 12.22 -14.20
N LYS A 119 7.96 12.68 -14.43
CA LYS A 119 8.92 12.97 -13.35
C LYS A 119 8.51 14.23 -12.60
N THR A 120 8.44 14.20 -11.26
CA THR A 120 8.03 15.37 -10.46
C THR A 120 9.17 16.24 -9.94
N GLY A 121 10.43 15.80 -10.07
CA GLY A 121 11.57 16.45 -9.44
C GLY A 121 11.76 16.07 -7.96
N MET A 122 10.95 15.16 -7.40
CA MET A 122 11.03 14.79 -5.98
C MET A 122 12.32 14.06 -5.61
N ARG A 123 12.94 13.31 -6.54
CA ARG A 123 14.21 12.61 -6.24
C ARG A 123 15.35 13.61 -6.10
N GLU A 124 15.43 14.53 -7.05
CA GLU A 124 16.40 15.61 -7.07
C GLU A 124 16.24 16.51 -5.83
N GLN A 125 14.99 16.74 -5.37
CA GLN A 125 14.72 17.43 -4.10
C GLN A 125 15.21 16.62 -2.89
N ALA A 126 14.94 15.30 -2.85
CA ALA A 126 15.40 14.44 -1.77
C ALA A 126 16.94 14.40 -1.69
N GLU A 127 17.63 14.32 -2.83
CA GLU A 127 19.09 14.34 -2.92
C GLU A 127 19.66 15.68 -2.42
N LYS A 128 19.09 16.80 -2.85
CA LYS A 128 19.47 18.14 -2.34
C LYS A 128 19.27 18.27 -0.83
N MET A 129 18.19 17.70 -0.28
CA MET A 129 17.94 17.71 1.16
C MET A 129 18.89 16.80 1.92
N ALA A 130 19.21 15.63 1.36
CA ALA A 130 20.18 14.69 1.93
C ALA A 130 21.55 15.33 2.09
N LYS A 131 22.03 16.06 1.07
CA LYS A 131 23.28 16.84 1.16
C LYS A 131 23.30 17.77 2.37
N LYS A 132 22.26 18.59 2.52
CA LYS A 132 22.12 19.50 3.66
C LYS A 132 22.11 18.77 5.01
N TRP A 133 21.44 17.62 5.06
CA TRP A 133 21.40 16.79 6.27
C TRP A 133 22.75 16.16 6.59
N VAL A 134 23.50 15.71 5.58
CA VAL A 134 24.87 15.22 5.75
C VAL A 134 25.74 16.33 6.33
N ASP A 135 25.71 17.53 5.75
CA ASP A 135 26.48 18.67 6.25
C ASP A 135 26.15 18.97 7.72
N GLN A 136 24.87 18.92 8.10
CA GLN A 136 24.43 19.12 9.49
C GLN A 136 24.90 18.00 10.43
N ALA A 137 24.82 16.74 9.99
CA ALA A 137 25.29 15.60 10.77
C ALA A 137 26.79 15.65 11.02
N LEU A 138 27.56 16.06 10.01
CA LEU A 138 29.02 16.18 10.10
C LEU A 138 29.46 17.36 10.99
N LYS A 139 28.68 18.46 11.05
CA LYS A 139 28.93 19.55 12.00
C LYS A 139 28.80 19.14 13.47
N GLN A 140 27.91 18.18 13.77
CA GLN A 140 27.66 17.69 15.15
C GLN A 140 28.48 16.44 15.49
N LYS A 141 29.36 16.02 14.58
CA LYS A 141 30.11 14.77 14.66
C LYS A 141 31.22 14.87 15.71
N LYS A 142 31.31 13.87 16.58
CA LYS A 142 32.46 13.67 17.47
C LYS A 142 33.67 13.18 16.65
N SER A 143 34.89 13.61 17.01
CA SER A 143 36.13 13.33 16.27
C SER A 143 36.33 11.87 15.88
N THR A 144 36.05 10.93 16.79
CA THR A 144 36.24 9.49 16.60
C THR A 144 35.14 8.78 15.81
N THR A 145 34.05 9.47 15.48
CA THR A 145 32.90 8.87 14.77
C THR A 145 33.17 8.80 13.27
N THR A 146 32.69 7.78 12.56
CA THR A 146 32.76 7.79 11.07
C THR A 146 31.69 8.69 10.47
N ASN A 147 31.87 9.19 9.24
CA ASN A 147 30.85 10.05 8.59
C ASN A 147 29.49 9.34 8.44
N LEU A 148 29.52 8.05 8.08
CA LEU A 148 28.31 7.23 7.97
C LEU A 148 27.62 7.07 9.32
N ARG A 149 28.38 6.85 10.40
CA ARG A 149 27.85 6.74 11.77
C ARG A 149 27.26 8.08 12.24
N ALA A 150 27.90 9.20 11.90
CA ALA A 150 27.37 10.53 12.22
C ALA A 150 26.01 10.75 11.57
N CYS A 151 25.88 10.44 10.27
CA CYS A 151 24.61 10.49 9.56
C CYS A 151 23.56 9.58 10.20
N TYR A 152 23.90 8.32 10.45
CA TYR A 152 23.02 7.36 11.11
C TYR A 152 22.51 7.88 12.47
N ASN A 153 23.42 8.39 13.31
CA ASN A 153 23.08 8.93 14.62
C ASN A 153 22.21 10.19 14.53
N TYR A 154 22.42 11.01 13.49
CA TYR A 154 21.65 12.23 13.28
C TYR A 154 20.15 11.94 13.06
N LEU A 155 19.82 10.83 12.38
CA LEU A 155 18.43 10.41 12.21
C LEU A 155 17.74 10.08 13.54
N LYS A 156 18.49 9.64 14.57
CA LYS A 156 17.91 9.28 15.88
C LYS A 156 17.31 10.47 16.63
N ASN A 157 17.64 11.69 16.20
CA ASN A 157 17.04 12.93 16.70
C ASN A 157 15.67 13.23 16.05
N CYS A 158 15.19 12.37 15.15
CA CYS A 158 13.87 12.49 14.52
C CYS A 158 12.82 11.69 15.30
N ARG A 159 11.54 12.04 15.16
CA ARG A 159 10.44 11.35 15.85
C ARG A 159 9.88 10.18 15.02
N TYR A 160 9.73 9.00 15.63
CA TYR A 160 8.97 7.92 15.01
C TYR A 160 7.46 8.22 14.97
N THR A 161 6.82 7.92 13.84
CA THR A 161 5.36 8.05 13.68
C THR A 161 4.82 7.02 12.69
N GLY A 162 3.72 6.37 13.05
CA GLY A 162 3.06 5.37 12.21
C GLY A 162 2.25 5.94 11.02
N THR A 163 2.10 7.26 10.89
CA THR A 163 1.03 7.86 10.04
C THR A 163 1.50 8.72 8.86
N THR A 164 2.76 8.64 8.41
CA THR A 164 3.24 9.56 7.36
C THR A 164 2.77 9.22 5.95
N LEU A 165 3.09 8.02 5.46
CA LEU A 165 2.89 7.63 4.06
C LEU A 165 2.39 6.18 3.94
N ALA A 166 1.56 5.94 2.92
CA ALA A 166 1.06 4.60 2.64
C ALA A 166 2.19 3.65 2.24
N PHE A 167 2.19 2.45 2.83
CA PHE A 167 3.19 1.42 2.61
C PHE A 167 3.51 1.22 1.12
N PRO A 168 4.81 1.08 0.76
CA PRO A 168 5.20 0.81 -0.60
C PRO A 168 4.70 -0.60 -1.01
N SER A 169 3.62 -0.62 -1.80
CA SER A 169 3.05 -1.84 -2.37
C SER A 169 3.84 -2.34 -3.58
N ALA A 170 3.63 -3.61 -3.97
CA ALA A 170 4.09 -4.20 -5.23
C ALA A 170 3.90 -3.31 -6.46
N ALA A 171 2.73 -2.67 -6.57
CA ALA A 171 2.37 -1.80 -7.69
C ALA A 171 3.14 -0.47 -7.70
N THR A 172 3.80 -0.11 -6.60
CA THR A 172 4.55 1.15 -6.42
C THR A 172 6.07 0.95 -6.33
N ARG A 173 6.56 -0.31 -6.33
CA ARG A 173 7.96 -0.70 -6.07
C ARG A 173 9.00 0.01 -6.97
N TYR A 174 8.62 0.48 -8.15
CA TYR A 174 9.52 1.08 -9.15
C TYR A 174 9.30 2.57 -9.43
N ASN A 175 8.52 3.27 -8.59
CA ASN A 175 8.10 4.65 -8.88
C ASN A 175 8.70 5.68 -7.88
N GLY A 176 9.94 5.49 -7.42
CA GLY A 176 10.63 6.47 -6.58
C GLY A 176 9.92 6.78 -5.26
N TRP A 177 9.33 5.75 -4.64
CA TRP A 177 8.71 5.86 -3.32
C TRP A 177 9.76 6.25 -2.28
N ASP A 178 10.97 5.74 -2.39
CA ASP A 178 12.13 6.06 -1.57
C ASP A 178 12.42 7.56 -1.51
N ALA A 179 12.46 8.22 -2.66
CA ALA A 179 12.64 9.67 -2.76
C ALA A 179 11.51 10.42 -2.06
N ARG A 180 10.27 9.95 -2.19
CA ARG A 180 9.13 10.57 -1.49
C ARG A 180 9.24 10.41 0.02
N TYR A 181 9.58 9.21 0.49
CA TYR A 181 9.77 8.94 1.91
C TYR A 181 10.94 9.74 2.49
N ALA A 182 12.09 9.77 1.82
CA ALA A 182 13.25 10.56 2.24
C ALA A 182 12.93 12.06 2.26
N LYS A 183 12.33 12.61 1.18
CA LYS A 183 11.95 14.02 1.13
C LYS A 183 10.97 14.39 2.26
N ASP A 184 9.91 13.61 2.44
CA ASP A 184 8.91 13.84 3.50
C ASP A 184 9.56 13.77 4.88
N PHE A 185 10.42 12.77 5.12
CA PHE A 185 11.17 12.60 6.36
C PHE A 185 12.07 13.79 6.65
N PHE A 186 12.86 14.23 5.66
CA PHE A 186 13.75 15.37 5.82
C PHE A 186 12.97 16.68 6.08
N SER A 187 11.77 16.83 5.53
CA SER A 187 10.92 18.00 5.78
C SER A 187 10.29 17.97 7.17
N ARG A 188 9.82 16.80 7.61
CA ARG A 188 9.03 16.67 8.85
C ARG A 188 9.86 16.32 10.08
N ARG A 189 11.12 15.93 9.91
CA ARG A 189 11.98 15.31 10.94
C ARG A 189 11.26 14.21 11.73
N SER A 190 10.39 13.47 11.03
CA SER A 190 9.58 12.40 11.61
C SER A 190 9.09 11.43 10.55
N GLY A 191 8.94 10.15 10.89
CA GLY A 191 8.50 9.12 9.97
C GLY A 191 8.48 7.71 10.55
N ASN A 192 8.23 6.72 9.70
CA ASN A 192 8.25 5.29 10.06
C ASN A 192 9.53 4.60 9.55
N CYS A 193 9.65 3.28 9.70
CA CYS A 193 10.83 2.50 9.29
C CYS A 193 11.26 2.75 7.83
N PHE A 194 10.31 2.95 6.92
CA PHE A 194 10.59 3.32 5.53
C PHE A 194 11.20 4.72 5.43
N SER A 195 10.66 5.69 6.16
CA SER A 195 11.19 7.06 6.21
C SER A 195 12.64 7.09 6.71
N TYR A 196 12.92 6.41 7.82
CA TYR A 196 14.28 6.32 8.38
C TYR A 196 15.24 5.62 7.42
N SER A 197 14.83 4.48 6.86
CA SER A 197 15.66 3.73 5.92
C SER A 197 15.96 4.52 4.65
N CYS A 198 14.96 5.17 4.06
CA CYS A 198 15.16 6.02 2.89
C CYS A 198 16.02 7.24 3.24
N GLY A 199 15.73 7.95 4.34
CA GLY A 199 16.53 9.09 4.77
C GLY A 199 18.01 8.73 4.94
N PHE A 200 18.29 7.63 5.64
CA PHE A 200 19.66 7.15 5.84
C PHE A 200 20.31 6.72 4.54
N ALA A 201 19.60 5.99 3.68
CA ALA A 201 20.14 5.58 2.39
C ALA A 201 20.49 6.78 1.49
N PHE A 202 19.66 7.84 1.45
CA PHE A 202 20.01 9.05 0.68
C PHE A 202 21.24 9.76 1.26
N MET A 203 21.37 9.83 2.59
CA MET A 203 22.58 10.40 3.23
C MET A 203 23.83 9.55 2.99
N ALA A 204 23.72 8.22 3.05
CA ALA A 204 24.81 7.30 2.76
C ALA A 204 25.24 7.39 1.28
N LYS A 205 24.30 7.52 0.35
CA LYS A 205 24.60 7.76 -1.07
C LYS A 205 25.39 9.04 -1.27
N GLU A 206 25.00 10.14 -0.62
CA GLU A 206 25.75 11.41 -0.70
C GLU A 206 27.20 11.26 -0.19
N LEU A 207 27.43 10.39 0.79
CA LEU A 207 28.77 10.05 1.27
C LEU A 207 29.54 9.09 0.36
N GLY A 208 28.98 8.70 -0.80
CA GLY A 208 29.64 7.84 -1.79
C GLY A 208 29.37 6.33 -1.63
N TYR A 209 28.53 5.92 -0.68
CA TYR A 209 28.16 4.51 -0.53
C TYR A 209 27.12 4.10 -1.58
N LYS A 210 26.92 2.78 -1.76
CA LYS A 210 25.86 2.19 -2.62
C LYS A 210 24.77 1.52 -1.79
N PRO A 211 23.94 2.29 -1.06
CA PRO A 211 22.96 1.74 -0.15
C PRO A 211 21.81 1.07 -0.89
N LYS A 212 21.36 -0.05 -0.34
CA LYS A 212 20.12 -0.72 -0.72
C LYS A 212 19.09 -0.50 0.36
N VAL A 213 17.96 0.10 0.02
CA VAL A 213 16.79 0.10 0.92
C VAL A 213 16.09 -1.24 0.74
N VAL A 214 16.04 -2.01 1.81
CA VAL A 214 15.43 -3.34 1.86
C VAL A 214 14.05 -3.21 2.50
N VAL A 215 13.08 -3.92 1.93
CA VAL A 215 11.74 -4.07 2.47
C VAL A 215 11.47 -5.55 2.68
N GLY A 216 10.89 -5.87 3.82
CA GLY A 216 10.49 -7.23 4.13
C GLY A 216 9.80 -7.28 5.48
N LYS A 217 10.11 -8.31 6.26
CA LYS A 217 9.60 -8.46 7.62
C LYS A 217 10.74 -8.50 8.62
N ALA A 218 10.55 -7.85 9.76
CA ALA A 218 11.44 -7.95 10.89
C ALA A 218 10.63 -8.30 12.14
N GLU A 219 11.21 -9.17 12.94
CA GLU A 219 10.69 -9.57 14.25
C GLU A 219 10.59 -8.37 15.19
N ASN A 220 9.56 -8.32 16.03
CA ASN A 220 9.47 -7.37 17.14
C ASN A 220 9.90 -8.05 18.46
N GLU A 221 9.90 -7.32 19.56
CA GLU A 221 10.31 -7.85 20.88
C GLU A 221 9.43 -9.00 21.38
N ASN A 222 8.22 -9.14 20.83
CA ASN A 222 7.28 -10.22 21.12
C ASN A 222 7.44 -11.43 20.19
N GLY A 223 8.44 -11.44 19.30
CA GLY A 223 8.66 -12.52 18.33
C GLY A 223 7.79 -12.45 17.06
N GLU A 224 6.98 -11.41 16.90
CA GLU A 224 6.07 -11.28 15.76
C GLU A 224 6.75 -10.63 14.55
N MET A 225 6.54 -11.22 13.38
CA MET A 225 7.10 -10.72 12.12
C MET A 225 6.23 -9.61 11.53
N ASN A 226 6.71 -8.37 11.58
CA ASN A 226 6.01 -7.20 11.06
C ASN A 226 6.69 -6.64 9.82
N VAL A 227 5.91 -6.01 8.93
CA VAL A 227 6.45 -5.31 7.76
C VAL A 227 7.42 -4.23 8.22
N HIS A 228 8.63 -4.27 7.66
CA HIS A 228 9.74 -3.42 8.07
C HIS A 228 10.63 -3.03 6.90
N ALA A 229 11.42 -1.98 7.10
CA ALA A 229 12.43 -1.55 6.16
C ALA A 229 13.74 -1.23 6.88
N TRP A 230 14.86 -1.54 6.23
CA TRP A 230 16.21 -1.28 6.72
C TRP A 230 17.14 -0.99 5.52
N VAL A 231 18.42 -0.72 5.80
CA VAL A 231 19.41 -0.42 4.77
C VAL A 231 20.52 -1.47 4.78
N GLU A 232 20.94 -1.90 3.58
CA GLU A 232 22.15 -2.68 3.38
C GLU A 232 23.23 -1.84 2.70
N ILE A 233 24.45 -1.88 3.21
CA ILE A 233 25.64 -1.30 2.58
C ILE A 233 26.74 -2.36 2.69
N ASP A 234 27.30 -2.78 1.56
CA ASP A 234 28.40 -3.75 1.47
C ASP A 234 28.16 -5.04 2.29
N GLY A 235 26.95 -5.59 2.18
CA GLY A 235 26.54 -6.83 2.86
C GLY A 235 26.23 -6.67 4.36
N ARG A 236 26.33 -5.46 4.91
CA ARG A 236 26.02 -5.15 6.30
C ARG A 236 24.68 -4.46 6.45
N VAL A 237 23.96 -4.75 7.53
CA VAL A 237 22.63 -4.26 7.88
C VAL A 237 22.71 -3.03 8.77
N TYR A 238 21.91 -2.02 8.45
CA TYR A 238 21.76 -0.77 9.17
C TYR A 238 20.28 -0.49 9.39
N ASP A 239 19.85 -0.40 10.65
CA ASP A 239 18.44 -0.17 11.01
C ASP A 239 18.29 1.01 11.98
N PRO A 240 18.36 2.25 11.46
CA PRO A 240 18.34 3.46 12.28
C PRO A 240 17.02 3.67 13.02
N GLU A 241 15.93 3.07 12.55
CA GLU A 241 14.64 3.15 13.25
C GLU A 241 14.64 2.25 14.48
N ARG A 242 15.09 0.99 14.38
CA ARG A 242 15.13 0.12 15.57
C ARG A 242 16.07 0.65 16.64
N GLU A 243 17.13 1.33 16.23
CA GLU A 243 18.09 1.98 17.13
C GLU A 243 17.62 3.36 17.65
N TYR A 244 16.49 3.89 17.17
CA TYR A 244 15.82 5.04 17.78
C TYR A 244 15.39 4.73 19.23
N SER A 245 14.98 3.49 19.49
CA SER A 245 14.61 3.02 20.82
C SER A 245 15.84 2.87 21.72
N VAL A 246 15.76 3.39 22.96
CA VAL A 246 16.85 3.29 23.96
C VAL A 246 17.26 1.85 24.26
N TYR A 247 16.35 0.90 24.06
CA TYR A 247 16.57 -0.53 24.32
C TYR A 247 17.56 -1.20 23.36
N HIS A 248 17.87 -0.57 22.22
CA HIS A 248 18.66 -1.18 21.14
C HIS A 248 19.86 -0.35 20.68
N LYS A 249 20.38 0.52 21.54
CA LYS A 249 21.52 1.40 21.21
C LYS A 249 22.76 0.57 20.82
N GLY A 250 23.30 0.79 19.61
CA GLY A 250 24.52 0.17 19.11
C GLY A 250 24.38 -1.24 18.53
N VAL A 251 23.19 -1.85 18.54
CA VAL A 251 23.03 -3.23 18.05
C VAL A 251 22.68 -3.32 16.57
N PHE A 252 22.20 -2.25 15.92
CA PHE A 252 21.66 -2.34 14.55
C PHE A 252 22.45 -1.58 13.48
N TYR A 253 23.66 -1.12 13.80
CA TYR A 253 24.52 -0.47 12.82
C TYR A 253 25.59 -1.42 12.29
N GLY A 254 25.58 -1.65 10.98
CA GLY A 254 26.61 -2.39 10.27
C GLY A 254 26.78 -3.80 10.81
N ARG A 255 25.70 -4.56 10.98
CA ARG A 255 25.75 -5.96 11.44
C ARG A 255 25.66 -6.94 10.27
N SER A 256 26.19 -8.13 10.44
CA SER A 256 25.78 -9.28 9.61
C SER A 256 24.39 -9.73 10.05
N TYR A 257 23.63 -10.38 9.17
CA TYR A 257 22.32 -10.93 9.53
C TYR A 257 22.39 -11.93 10.69
N GLY A 258 23.41 -12.79 10.74
CA GLY A 258 23.61 -13.70 11.88
C GLY A 258 23.99 -13.01 13.19
N GLY A 259 24.45 -11.76 13.13
CA GLY A 259 24.74 -10.94 14.31
C GLY A 259 23.58 -10.01 14.72
N MET A 260 22.43 -10.10 14.07
CA MET A 260 21.23 -9.32 14.43
C MET A 260 20.50 -9.99 15.59
N LYS A 261 20.03 -9.19 16.56
CA LYS A 261 19.25 -9.68 17.71
C LYS A 261 17.83 -10.16 17.32
N LEU A 262 17.30 -9.62 16.24
CA LEU A 262 15.95 -9.89 15.73
C LEU A 262 16.07 -10.56 14.37
N ARG A 263 15.11 -11.42 14.01
CA ARG A 263 15.06 -12.05 12.69
C ARG A 263 14.57 -11.07 11.62
N TYR A 264 15.22 -11.11 10.46
CA TYR A 264 14.85 -10.33 9.29
C TYR A 264 14.64 -11.25 8.09
N VAL A 265 13.56 -11.00 7.35
CA VAL A 265 13.21 -11.72 6.13
C VAL A 265 13.08 -10.71 5.00
N LYS A 266 14.01 -10.77 4.05
CA LYS A 266 14.03 -9.88 2.88
C LYS A 266 12.92 -10.30 1.89
N GLU A 267 12.11 -9.34 1.46
CA GLU A 267 11.16 -9.56 0.36
C GLU A 267 11.67 -8.92 -0.94
N TYR A 268 12.13 -7.66 -0.88
CA TYR A 268 12.74 -6.99 -2.02
C TYR A 268 13.67 -5.88 -1.57
N SER A 269 14.48 -5.36 -2.50
CA SER A 269 15.33 -4.20 -2.25
C SER A 269 15.41 -3.30 -3.47
N ILE A 270 15.71 -2.03 -3.24
CA ILE A 270 16.06 -1.06 -4.28
C ILE A 270 17.45 -0.50 -3.97
N THR A 271 18.24 -0.22 -5.01
CA THR A 271 19.55 0.42 -4.88
C THR A 271 19.42 1.89 -5.26
N LEU A 272 20.05 2.78 -4.51
CA LEU A 272 19.93 4.24 -4.70
C LEU A 272 20.99 4.85 -5.62
#